data_AF-A0A3D2ML68-F1
#
_entry.id   AF-A0A3D2ML68-F1
#
_cell.length_a   1.000
_cell.length_b   1.000
_cell.length_c   1.000
_cell.angle_alpha   90.00
_cell.angle_beta   90.00
_cell.angle_gamma   90.00
#
_symmetry.space_group_name_H-M   'P 1'
#
loop_
_entity.id
_entity.type
_entity.pdbx_description
1 polymer ?
#
loop_
_entity_poly.entity_id
_entity_poly.type
_entity_poly.pdbx_seq_one_letter_code
_entity_poly.pdbx_strand_id
1 'polypeptide(L)'
;MADTIKGEYYYGMGRRKTAVARVRLYPNGDGSITVNGRSAQAYFGTRETPLATMNAPLRLLELGNAYTITIRVLGGGTSGQTGAIRHAVARALLRVNP
;
A
#
# COMPACT_ATOMS: atom_id res chain seq x y z
N MET A 1 -7.39 13.85 -12.22
CA MET A 1 -6.51 13.12 -13.15
C MET A 1 -5.76 12.07 -12.33
N ALA A 2 -6.17 10.81 -12.40
CA ALA A 2 -5.50 9.71 -11.68
C ALA A 2 -4.59 9.01 -12.68
N ASP A 3 -3.28 9.24 -12.52
CA ASP A 3 -2.23 8.61 -13.31
C ASP A 3 -2.39 7.08 -13.22
N THR A 4 -2.80 6.48 -14.33
CA THR A 4 -2.95 5.03 -14.44
C THR A 4 -1.68 4.52 -15.10
N ILE A 5 -0.67 4.26 -14.27
CA ILE A 5 0.53 3.53 -14.67
C ILE A 5 0.11 2.20 -15.32
N LYS A 6 0.31 2.12 -16.64
CA LYS A 6 0.12 0.92 -17.47
C LYS A 6 1.40 0.09 -17.39
N GLY A 7 1.26 -1.15 -16.93
CA GLY A 7 2.37 -2.10 -16.82
C GLY A 7 1.93 -3.37 -16.10
N GLU A 8 2.79 -4.39 -16.09
CA GLU A 8 2.60 -5.59 -15.28
C GLU A 8 2.64 -5.19 -13.79
N TYR A 9 1.57 -5.51 -13.07
CA TYR A 9 1.45 -5.19 -11.65
C TYR A 9 1.02 -6.41 -10.85
N TYR A 10 1.56 -6.52 -9.66
CA TYR A 10 1.14 -7.53 -8.70
C TYR A 10 -0.04 -7.01 -7.89
N TYR A 11 -1.10 -7.81 -7.86
CA TYR A 11 -2.33 -7.45 -7.20
C TYR A 11 -2.43 -8.03 -5.78
N GLY A 12 -2.62 -7.14 -4.80
CA GLY A 12 -2.90 -7.47 -3.41
C GLY A 12 -4.26 -6.94 -2.96
N MET A 13 -4.99 -7.74 -2.18
CA MET A 13 -6.19 -7.29 -1.47
C MET A 13 -6.08 -7.59 0.02
N GLY A 14 -6.38 -6.60 0.84
CA GLY A 14 -6.46 -6.72 2.29
C GLY A 14 -7.79 -6.18 2.80
N ARG A 15 -8.34 -6.82 3.82
CA ARG A 15 -9.59 -6.41 4.46
C ARG A 15 -9.39 -6.46 5.97
N ARG A 16 -9.87 -5.44 6.69
CA ARG A 16 -9.85 -5.42 8.16
C ARG A 16 -11.05 -4.64 8.67
N LYS A 17 -11.85 -5.27 9.56
CA LYS A 17 -13.15 -4.73 10.01
C LYS A 17 -14.01 -4.39 8.78
N THR A 18 -14.39 -3.12 8.62
CA THR A 18 -15.15 -2.61 7.47
C THR A 18 -14.28 -1.95 6.39
N ALA A 19 -12.95 -1.94 6.56
CA ALA A 19 -12.01 -1.35 5.60
C ALA A 19 -11.53 -2.37 4.57
N VAL A 20 -11.56 -1.97 3.29
CA VAL A 20 -11.07 -2.77 2.16
C VAL A 20 -9.97 -1.99 1.45
N ALA A 21 -8.78 -2.60 1.34
CA ALA A 21 -7.62 -2.05 0.65
C ALA A 21 -7.29 -2.91 -0.59
N ARG A 22 -7.14 -2.25 -1.73
CA ARG A 22 -6.68 -2.83 -3.00
C ARG A 22 -5.35 -2.20 -3.34
N VAL A 23 -4.31 -3.02 -3.41
CA VAL A 23 -2.93 -2.63 -3.68
C VAL A 23 -2.54 -3.11 -5.08
N ARG A 24 -1.89 -2.24 -5.82
CA ARG A 24 -1.17 -2.56 -7.05
C ARG A 24 0.30 -2.24 -6.80
N LEU A 25 1.12 -3.25 -6.96
CA LEU A 25 2.56 -3.16 -6.76
C LEU A 25 3.23 -3.27 -8.12
N TYR A 26 4.03 -2.26 -8.45
CA TYR A 26 4.73 -2.15 -9.73
C TYR A 26 6.22 -2.37 -9.48
N PRO A 27 6.88 -3.31 -10.20
CA PRO A 27 8.29 -3.66 -10.00
C PRO A 27 9.28 -2.60 -10.47
N ASN A 28 8.87 -1.69 -11.37
CA ASN A 28 9.72 -0.61 -11.88
C ASN A 28 9.38 0.69 -11.15
N GLY A 29 9.87 0.85 -9.92
CA GLY A 29 9.47 1.96 -9.08
C GLY A 29 10.55 2.52 -8.16
N ASP A 30 10.30 3.75 -7.71
CA ASP A 30 11.18 4.61 -6.90
C ASP A 30 10.86 4.57 -5.40
N GLY A 31 10.01 3.64 -4.95
CA GLY A 31 9.52 3.61 -3.57
C GLY A 31 8.33 4.52 -3.30
N SER A 32 7.75 5.11 -4.35
CA SER A 32 6.60 6.01 -4.22
C SER A 32 5.34 5.26 -3.76
N ILE A 33 4.77 5.70 -2.63
CA ILE A 33 3.55 5.13 -2.06
C ILE A 33 2.39 6.14 -2.16
N THR A 34 1.41 5.80 -2.98
CA THR A 34 0.23 6.63 -3.22
C THR A 34 -1.03 5.94 -2.69
N VAL A 35 -1.82 6.66 -1.90
CA VAL A 35 -3.09 6.22 -1.31
C VAL A 35 -4.22 7.10 -1.82
N ASN A 36 -5.14 6.51 -2.57
CA ASN A 36 -6.32 7.16 -3.16
C ASN A 36 -5.98 8.43 -3.96
N GLY A 37 -4.83 8.44 -4.66
CA GLY A 37 -4.36 9.59 -5.45
C GLY A 37 -3.66 10.68 -4.64
N ARG A 38 -3.34 10.44 -3.36
CA ARG A 38 -2.55 11.33 -2.50
C ARG A 38 -1.37 10.58 -1.90
N SER A 39 -0.29 11.27 -1.52
CA SER A 39 0.84 10.63 -0.82
C SER A 39 0.40 10.05 0.52
N ALA A 40 0.98 8.93 0.95
CA ALA A 40 0.61 8.27 2.20
C ALA A 40 0.64 9.21 3.42
N GLN A 41 1.65 10.11 3.49
CA GLN A 41 1.77 11.13 4.53
C GLN A 41 0.61 12.14 4.52
N ALA A 42 0.21 12.60 3.33
CA ALA A 42 -0.90 13.54 3.17
C ALA A 42 -2.27 12.91 3.47
N TYR A 43 -2.40 11.59 3.29
CA TYR A 43 -3.65 10.88 3.53
C TYR A 43 -3.85 10.48 5.00
N PHE A 44 -2.82 9.96 5.65
CA PHE A 44 -2.89 9.49 7.05
C PHE A 44 -2.62 10.60 8.10
N GLY A 45 -2.18 11.78 7.65
CA GLY A 45 -1.68 12.87 8.50
C GLY A 45 -0.30 12.55 9.09
N THR A 46 0.33 13.51 9.76
CA THR A 46 1.67 13.40 10.39
C THR A 46 1.73 12.41 11.56
N ARG A 47 0.79 11.47 11.66
CA ARG A 47 0.79 10.42 12.68
C ARG A 47 1.76 9.33 12.25
N GLU A 48 2.83 9.15 13.01
CA GLU A 48 3.89 8.18 12.71
C GLU A 48 3.42 6.72 12.81
N THR A 49 2.51 6.43 13.74
CA THR A 49 2.02 5.07 14.02
C THR A 49 1.38 4.37 12.81
N PRO A 50 0.43 5.01 12.06
CA PRO A 50 -0.14 4.39 10.87
C PRO A 50 0.87 4.24 9.72
N LEU A 51 1.76 5.20 9.53
CA LEU A 51 2.80 5.14 8.49
C LEU A 51 3.78 3.98 8.74
N ALA A 52 4.27 3.85 9.97
CA ALA A 52 5.16 2.75 10.37
C ALA A 52 4.49 1.38 10.17
N THR A 53 3.20 1.28 10.52
CA THR A 53 2.44 0.03 10.38
C THR A 53 2.23 -0.38 8.93
N MET A 54 1.98 0.60 8.05
CA MET A 54 1.79 0.37 6.63
C MET A 54 3.09 -0.06 5.93
N ASN A 55 4.21 0.54 6.34
CA ASN A 55 5.54 0.26 5.79
C ASN A 55 6.22 -0.96 6.41
N ALA A 56 5.69 -1.52 7.49
CA ALA A 56 6.26 -2.71 8.16
C ALA A 56 6.67 -3.86 7.20
N PRO A 57 5.83 -4.33 6.25
CA PRO A 57 6.23 -5.41 5.33
C PRO A 57 7.34 -5.00 4.35
N LEU A 58 7.36 -3.73 3.93
CA LEU A 58 8.41 -3.22 3.02
C LEU A 58 9.73 -3.04 3.75
N ARG A 59 9.67 -2.57 5.00
CA ARG A 59 10.83 -2.43 5.89
C ARG A 59 11.42 -3.79 6.26
N LEU A 60 10.58 -4.79 6.49
CA LEU A 60 11.03 -6.16 6.82
C LEU A 60 11.88 -6.76 5.69
N LEU A 61 11.49 -6.51 4.44
CA LEU A 61 12.18 -7.05 3.26
C LEU A 61 13.23 -6.10 2.70
N GLU A 62 13.40 -4.91 3.30
CA GLU A 62 14.30 -3.85 2.82
C GLU A 62 14.00 -3.38 1.38
N LEU A 63 12.80 -3.67 0.86
CA LEU A 63 12.37 -3.36 -0.51
C LEU A 63 11.71 -1.97 -0.64
N GLY A 64 12.00 -1.07 0.30
CA GLY A 64 11.31 0.23 0.42
C GLY A 64 11.39 1.10 -0.84
N ASN A 65 12.49 1.00 -1.59
CA ASN A 65 12.77 1.87 -2.74
C ASN A 65 12.67 1.16 -4.11
N ALA A 66 12.38 -0.15 -4.12
CA ALA A 66 12.40 -0.93 -5.37
C ALA A 66 11.03 -0.97 -6.08
N TYR A 67 9.95 -0.58 -5.40
CA TYR A 67 8.59 -0.76 -5.89
C TYR A 67 7.76 0.51 -5.76
N THR A 68 6.98 0.82 -6.79
CA THR A 68 5.95 1.87 -6.73
C THR A 68 4.63 1.23 -6.38
N ILE A 69 3.97 1.76 -5.35
CA ILE A 69 2.79 1.14 -4.75
C ILE A 69 1.61 2.10 -4.84
N THR A 70 0.58 1.68 -5.57
CA THR A 70 -0.67 2.42 -5.69
C THR A 70 -1.78 1.69 -4.94
N ILE A 71 -2.45 2.43 -4.07
CA ILE A 71 -3.35 1.85 -3.08
C ILE A 71 -4.68 2.57 -3.15
N ARG A 72 -5.76 1.80 -3.28
CA ARG A 72 -7.14 2.29 -3.18
C ARG A 72 -7.78 1.69 -1.96
N VAL A 73 -8.26 2.53 -1.06
CA VAL A 73 -8.90 2.10 0.19
C VAL A 73 -10.30 2.68 0.26
N LEU A 74 -11.23 1.84 0.71
CA LEU A 74 -12.64 2.18 0.86
C LEU A 74 -13.13 1.67 2.22
N GLY A 75 -13.95 2.47 2.89
CA GLY A 75 -14.59 2.12 4.17
C GLY A 75 -13.67 2.17 5.40
N GLY A 76 -14.28 1.99 6.57
CA GLY A 76 -13.63 2.01 7.88
C GLY A 76 -13.05 3.37 8.29
N GLY A 77 -12.13 3.36 9.27
CA GLY A 77 -11.37 4.53 9.72
C GLY A 77 -9.86 4.31 9.65
N THR A 78 -9.06 5.33 9.99
CA THR A 78 -7.60 5.39 9.80
C THR A 78 -6.86 4.12 10.26
N SER A 79 -7.15 3.63 11.47
CA SER A 79 -6.53 2.42 12.04
C SER A 79 -6.97 1.12 11.32
N GLY A 80 -8.24 1.04 10.92
CA GLY A 80 -8.76 -0.09 10.15
C GLY A 80 -8.13 -0.17 8.76
N GLN A 81 -8.08 0.98 8.09
CA GLN A 81 -7.48 1.13 6.77
C GLN A 81 -5.99 0.76 6.78
N THR A 82 -5.22 1.29 7.73
CA THR A 82 -3.78 0.97 7.86
C THR A 82 -3.53 -0.54 7.95
N GLY A 83 -4.29 -1.24 8.80
CA GLY A 83 -4.15 -2.69 8.95
C GLY A 83 -4.56 -3.47 7.69
N ALA A 84 -5.56 -2.99 6.96
CA ALA A 84 -5.96 -3.57 5.68
C ALA A 84 -4.87 -3.39 4.62
N ILE A 85 -4.25 -2.21 4.54
CA ILE A 85 -3.15 -1.94 3.60
C ILE A 85 -1.95 -2.84 3.88
N ARG A 86 -1.50 -2.89 5.14
CA ARG A 86 -0.37 -3.75 5.55
C ARG A 86 -0.54 -5.18 5.05
N HIS A 87 -1.75 -5.72 5.21
CA HIS A 87 -2.07 -7.08 4.79
C HIS A 87 -2.15 -7.22 3.26
N ALA A 88 -2.65 -6.20 2.57
CA ALA A 88 -2.70 -6.16 1.11
C ALA A 88 -1.30 -6.13 0.48
N VAL A 89 -0.38 -5.34 1.06
CA VAL A 89 1.02 -5.24 0.60
C VAL A 89 1.73 -6.58 0.79
N ALA A 90 1.60 -7.22 1.96
CA ALA A 90 2.18 -8.54 2.21
C ALA A 90 1.72 -9.59 1.18
N ARG A 91 0.42 -9.60 0.84
CA ARG A 91 -0.12 -10.51 -0.18
C ARG A 91 0.33 -10.19 -1.60
N ALA A 92 0.55 -8.91 -1.91
CA ALA A 92 1.12 -8.52 -3.19
C ALA A 92 2.56 -9.03 -3.32
N LEU A 93 3.36 -8.89 -2.25
CA LEU A 93 4.75 -9.35 -2.20
C LEU A 93 4.89 -10.87 -2.33
N LEU A 94 4.01 -11.64 -1.66
CA LEU A 94 3.94 -13.10 -1.84
C LEU A 94 3.63 -13.53 -3.28
N ARG A 95 3.01 -12.67 -4.09
CA ARG A 95 2.81 -12.94 -5.52
C ARG A 95 4.02 -12.60 -6.38
N VAL A 96 4.90 -11.71 -5.90
CA VAL A 96 6.17 -11.39 -6.57
C VAL A 96 7.14 -12.55 -6.39
N ASN A 97 7.24 -13.07 -5.16
CA ASN A 97 8.09 -14.19 -4.80
C ASN A 97 7.28 -15.19 -3.96
N PRO A 98 6.81 -16.31 -4.55
CA PRO A 98 5.94 -17.28 -3.89
C PRO A 98 6.61 -18.07 -2.78
#